data_AF-A0A2G9NGS7-F1
#
_entry.id   AF-A0A2G9NGS7-F1
#
_cell.length_a   1.000
_cell.length_b   1.000
_cell.length_c   1.000
_cell.angle_alpha   90.00
_cell.angle_beta   90.00
_cell.angle_gamma   90.00
#
_symmetry.space_group_name_H-M   'P 1'
#
loop_
_entity.id
_entity.type
_entity.pdbx_description
1 polymer ?
#
loop_
_entity_poly.entity_id
_entity_poly.type
_entity_poly.pdbx_seq_one_letter_code
_entity_poly.pdbx_strand_id
1 'polypeptide(L)'
;MISEENSTFNENSLAKASKEELIDQILKEEEIFFPIEIFSSDLSPLEAITLYLREKKNFRINKIAEALNKNSAAISLAYKNSKKKNVKFTFKETQFEIPLSLYSDGKNVNARLSISEITTLYMRERGMNLTKIANLMDKNVKTVWTFSRRGMNKLKTKRRSPYFLRASPLRKKLERKSKDKLLKKLEEVKSKKVPLSIFAKKLSPLEALSKYLLERENKSITEISKFLGKNKSSISIAYKNSKSKKLYVSESSFDIPILFFSNNSYLSLSEAVTKYLVDDGVSFSEIAGLLNVDNRTAWTFYHRVKLKMESYNEK
;
A
#
# COMPACT_ATOMS: atom_id res chain seq x y z
N MET A 1 -5.24 -3.99 -26.09
CA MET A 1 -3.91 -4.03 -25.47
C MET A 1 -3.99 -3.26 -24.17
N ILE A 2 -4.09 -3.97 -23.06
CA ILE A 2 -4.20 -3.39 -21.72
C ILE A 2 -2.78 -3.06 -21.28
N SER A 3 -2.47 -1.78 -21.13
CA SER A 3 -1.25 -1.34 -20.47
C SER A 3 -1.41 -1.54 -18.96
N GLU A 4 -0.87 -2.66 -18.49
CA GLU A 4 -0.58 -2.90 -17.07
C GLU A 4 0.54 -1.95 -16.62
N GLU A 5 0.18 -0.71 -16.28
CA GLU A 5 1.06 0.12 -15.47
C GLU A 5 1.03 -0.41 -14.04
N ASN A 6 1.97 -1.30 -13.75
CA ASN A 6 2.33 -1.73 -12.41
C ASN A 6 2.77 -0.52 -11.59
N SER A 7 1.84 0.04 -10.82
CA SER A 7 2.12 0.86 -9.64
C SER A 7 3.11 0.11 -8.76
N THR A 8 4.30 0.68 -8.59
CA THR A 8 5.45 0.00 -8.00
C THR A 8 5.35 -0.02 -6.48
N PHE A 9 4.80 -1.12 -5.97
CA PHE A 9 4.83 -1.55 -4.57
C PHE A 9 6.24 -1.33 -3.98
N ASN A 10 6.35 -0.48 -2.96
CA ASN A 10 7.59 -0.19 -2.25
C ASN A 10 7.60 -0.94 -0.92
N GLU A 11 8.04 -2.21 -0.95
CA GLU A 11 8.07 -3.12 0.19
C GLU A 11 8.90 -2.59 1.39
N ASN A 12 9.84 -1.66 1.15
CA ASN A 12 10.63 -1.03 2.20
C ASN A 12 9.87 0.03 3.01
N SER A 13 8.82 0.63 2.43
CA SER A 13 7.92 1.54 3.18
C SER A 13 7.04 0.77 4.17
N LEU A 14 6.76 -0.51 3.87
CA LEU A 14 5.89 -1.36 4.67
C LEU A 14 6.54 -1.83 5.98
N ALA A 15 7.86 -1.80 6.08
CA ALA A 15 8.61 -2.24 7.26
C ALA A 15 8.70 -1.17 8.35
N LYS A 16 8.50 0.11 8.01
CA LYS A 16 8.65 1.26 8.93
C LYS A 16 7.35 1.98 9.28
N ALA A 17 6.32 1.85 8.45
CA ALA A 17 5.04 2.50 8.68
C ALA A 17 4.29 1.82 9.84
N SER A 18 3.63 2.62 10.68
CA SER A 18 2.70 2.10 11.67
C SER A 18 1.61 1.28 10.99
N LYS A 19 1.01 0.34 11.74
CA LYS A 19 -0.07 -0.51 11.23
C LYS A 19 -1.21 0.32 10.63
N GLU A 20 -1.49 1.47 11.23
CA GLU A 20 -2.50 2.43 10.79
C GLU A 20 -2.10 3.15 9.48
N GLU A 21 -0.84 3.57 9.34
CA GLU A 21 -0.31 4.20 8.11
C GLU A 21 -0.26 3.24 6.92
N LEU A 22 0.06 1.96 7.19
CA LEU A 22 0.02 0.88 6.22
C LEU A 22 -1.40 0.64 5.69
N ILE A 23 -2.37 0.61 6.60
CA ILE A 23 -3.78 0.48 6.24
C ILE A 23 -4.22 1.67 5.40
N ASP A 24 -3.83 2.90 5.76
CA ASP A 24 -4.22 4.10 5.01
C ASP A 24 -3.54 4.21 3.63
N GLN A 25 -2.29 3.75 3.48
CA GLN A 25 -1.62 3.68 2.17
C GLN A 25 -2.26 2.61 1.27
N ILE A 26 -2.60 1.45 1.81
CA ILE A 26 -3.21 0.36 1.04
C ILE A 26 -4.67 0.68 0.68
N LEU A 27 -5.39 1.33 1.59
CA LEU A 27 -6.71 1.87 1.28
C LEU A 27 -6.60 2.86 0.13
N LYS A 28 -5.63 3.78 0.11
CA LYS A 28 -5.41 4.69 -1.03
C LYS A 28 -5.09 3.96 -2.34
N GLU A 29 -4.34 2.86 -2.30
CA GLU A 29 -3.99 2.07 -3.51
C GLU A 29 -5.18 1.26 -4.07
N GLU A 30 -6.08 0.77 -3.21
CA GLU A 30 -7.30 0.05 -3.64
C GLU A 30 -8.54 0.97 -3.80
N GLU A 31 -8.45 2.22 -3.34
CA GLU A 31 -9.54 3.18 -3.36
C GLU A 31 -9.75 3.73 -4.77
N ILE A 32 -11.00 3.67 -5.22
CA ILE A 32 -11.37 4.18 -6.52
C ILE A 32 -11.65 5.65 -6.36
N PHE A 33 -10.81 6.46 -6.98
CA PHE A 33 -11.01 7.88 -7.13
C PHE A 33 -11.73 8.18 -8.43
N PHE A 34 -12.52 9.25 -8.41
CA PHE A 34 -13.03 9.85 -9.63
C PHE A 34 -12.96 11.38 -9.57
N PRO A 35 -12.74 12.03 -10.73
CA PRO A 35 -12.71 13.47 -10.87
C PRO A 35 -14.05 14.11 -10.45
N ILE A 36 -14.01 15.26 -9.78
CA ILE A 36 -15.22 16.00 -9.36
C ILE A 36 -16.10 16.39 -10.56
N GLU A 37 -15.48 16.58 -11.72
CA GLU A 37 -16.08 16.98 -12.99
C GLU A 37 -17.12 15.97 -13.49
N ILE A 38 -17.18 14.75 -12.96
CA ILE A 38 -18.29 13.84 -13.29
C ILE A 38 -19.65 14.45 -12.91
N PHE A 39 -19.68 15.34 -11.91
CA PHE A 39 -20.89 16.02 -11.45
C PHE A 39 -21.20 17.32 -12.20
N SER A 40 -20.32 17.77 -13.12
CA SER A 40 -20.51 18.98 -13.94
C SER A 40 -21.36 18.74 -15.18
N SER A 41 -22.30 17.79 -15.10
CA SER A 41 -23.16 17.41 -16.22
C SER A 41 -24.64 17.48 -15.83
N ASP A 42 -25.50 17.28 -16.83
CA ASP A 42 -26.96 17.15 -16.68
C ASP A 42 -27.38 15.78 -16.11
N LEU A 43 -26.41 14.96 -15.73
CA LEU A 43 -26.64 13.70 -15.02
C LEU A 43 -27.00 13.99 -13.57
N SER A 44 -27.94 13.23 -13.02
CA SER A 44 -28.08 13.16 -11.57
C SER A 44 -26.78 12.61 -10.96
N PRO A 45 -26.47 12.91 -9.69
CA PRO A 45 -25.22 12.46 -9.09
C PRO A 45 -25.03 10.93 -9.12
N LEU A 46 -26.12 10.16 -9.01
CA LEU A 46 -26.06 8.70 -9.12
C LEU A 46 -25.82 8.25 -10.57
N GLU A 47 -26.46 8.90 -11.54
CA GLU A 47 -26.22 8.68 -12.97
C GLU A 47 -24.76 8.96 -13.33
N ALA A 48 -24.19 10.07 -12.83
CA ALA A 48 -22.80 10.47 -13.06
C ALA A 48 -21.81 9.42 -12.55
N ILE A 49 -21.92 9.01 -11.29
CA ILE A 49 -21.04 7.98 -10.70
C ILE A 49 -21.20 6.66 -11.45
N THR A 50 -22.45 6.26 -11.73
CA THR A 50 -22.71 4.98 -12.40
C THR A 50 -22.13 4.96 -13.81
N LEU A 51 -22.34 6.01 -14.60
CA LEU A 51 -21.80 6.12 -15.95
C LEU A 51 -20.27 6.12 -15.93
N TYR A 52 -19.64 6.87 -15.02
CA TYR A 52 -18.18 6.90 -14.90
C TYR A 52 -17.61 5.52 -14.55
N LEU A 53 -18.15 4.86 -13.53
CA LEU A 53 -17.68 3.53 -13.12
C LEU A 53 -17.89 2.47 -14.22
N ARG A 54 -18.99 2.59 -14.98
CA ARG A 54 -19.31 1.65 -16.06
C ARG A 54 -18.43 1.87 -17.30
N GLU A 55 -18.29 3.11 -17.75
CA GLU A 55 -17.62 3.43 -19.02
C GLU A 55 -16.11 3.61 -18.87
N LYS A 56 -15.64 4.22 -17.78
CA LYS A 56 -14.22 4.57 -17.58
C LYS A 56 -13.48 3.54 -16.73
N LYS A 57 -14.16 2.91 -15.77
CA LYS A 57 -13.56 1.87 -14.90
C LYS A 57 -14.01 0.44 -15.24
N ASN A 58 -14.91 0.27 -16.23
CA ASN A 58 -15.42 -1.02 -16.71
C ASN A 58 -16.07 -1.92 -15.63
N PHE A 59 -16.76 -1.32 -14.65
CA PHE A 59 -17.39 -2.09 -13.57
C PHE A 59 -18.70 -2.74 -14.04
N ARG A 60 -18.97 -3.97 -13.56
CA ARG A 60 -20.28 -4.62 -13.72
C ARG A 60 -21.32 -3.94 -12.83
N ILE A 61 -22.59 -3.90 -13.26
CA ILE A 61 -23.70 -3.28 -12.50
C ILE A 61 -23.76 -3.81 -11.07
N ASN A 62 -23.63 -5.12 -10.87
CA ASN A 62 -23.62 -5.73 -9.53
C ASN A 62 -22.43 -5.26 -8.67
N LYS A 63 -21.26 -5.06 -9.29
CA LYS A 63 -20.07 -4.53 -8.62
C LYS A 63 -20.27 -3.07 -8.20
N ILE A 64 -20.90 -2.26 -9.04
CA ILE A 64 -21.26 -0.86 -8.73
C ILE A 64 -22.29 -0.82 -7.59
N ALA A 65 -23.30 -1.69 -7.65
CA ALA A 65 -24.33 -1.82 -6.62
C ALA A 65 -23.72 -2.19 -5.25
N GLU A 66 -22.80 -3.16 -5.22
CA GLU A 66 -22.05 -3.49 -4.01
C GLU A 66 -21.19 -2.31 -3.53
N ALA A 67 -20.45 -1.66 -4.43
CA ALA A 67 -19.55 -0.56 -4.10
C ALA A 67 -20.28 0.68 -3.55
N LEU A 68 -21.50 0.95 -4.03
CA LEU A 68 -22.33 2.08 -3.56
C LEU A 68 -23.33 1.67 -2.47
N ASN A 69 -23.38 0.38 -2.11
CA ASN A 69 -24.41 -0.20 -1.27
C ASN A 69 -25.84 0.24 -1.69
N LYS A 70 -26.12 0.11 -2.98
CA LYS A 70 -27.41 0.44 -3.61
C LYS A 70 -28.00 -0.80 -4.26
N ASN A 71 -29.31 -0.80 -4.43
CA ASN A 71 -29.99 -1.85 -5.19
C ASN A 71 -29.49 -1.87 -6.65
N SER A 72 -29.15 -3.06 -7.16
CA SER A 72 -28.69 -3.26 -8.54
C SER A 72 -29.70 -2.78 -9.59
N ALA A 73 -31.00 -2.88 -9.31
CA ALA A 73 -32.06 -2.33 -10.16
C ALA A 73 -31.97 -0.80 -10.27
N ALA A 74 -31.71 -0.11 -9.16
CA ALA A 74 -31.53 1.35 -9.14
C ALA A 74 -30.28 1.77 -9.91
N ILE A 75 -29.18 1.02 -9.79
CA ILE A 75 -27.96 1.26 -10.57
C ILE A 75 -28.19 1.02 -12.06
N SER A 76 -28.88 -0.05 -12.43
CA SER A 76 -29.22 -0.36 -13.82
C SER A 76 -30.08 0.74 -14.45
N LEU A 77 -31.08 1.22 -13.70
CA LEU A 77 -31.93 2.33 -14.12
C LEU A 77 -31.13 3.63 -14.29
N ALA A 78 -30.25 3.96 -13.33
CA ALA A 78 -29.37 5.12 -13.41
C ALA A 78 -28.47 5.04 -14.65
N TYR A 79 -27.88 3.88 -14.93
CA TYR A 79 -27.05 3.69 -16.14
C TYR A 79 -27.86 3.85 -17.44
N LYS A 80 -29.07 3.28 -17.49
CA LYS A 80 -29.95 3.40 -18.66
C LYS A 80 -30.33 4.87 -18.91
N ASN A 81 -30.69 5.60 -17.84
CA ASN A 81 -31.04 7.01 -17.94
C ASN A 81 -29.84 7.87 -18.32
N SER A 82 -28.64 7.58 -17.79
CA SER A 82 -27.43 8.30 -18.17
C SER A 82 -27.07 8.10 -19.65
N LYS A 83 -27.28 6.89 -20.18
CA LYS A 83 -27.04 6.62 -21.62
C LYS A 83 -28.01 7.37 -22.52
N LYS A 84 -29.28 7.51 -22.13
CA LYS A 84 -30.27 8.33 -22.88
C LYS A 84 -29.85 9.79 -22.99
N LYS A 85 -29.21 10.34 -21.96
CA LYS A 85 -28.72 11.73 -21.94
C LYS A 85 -27.43 11.95 -22.75
N ASN A 86 -26.80 10.88 -23.25
CA ASN A 86 -25.62 10.89 -24.13
C ASN A 86 -24.48 11.83 -23.69
N VAL A 87 -24.26 11.93 -22.38
CA VAL A 87 -23.22 12.79 -21.82
C VAL A 87 -21.84 12.17 -22.05
N LYS A 88 -20.91 12.97 -22.58
CA LYS A 88 -19.49 12.63 -22.66
C LYS A 88 -18.75 13.42 -21.58
N PHE A 89 -17.96 12.72 -20.75
CA PHE A 89 -17.12 13.41 -19.78
C PHE A 89 -15.99 14.16 -20.47
N THR A 90 -15.91 15.46 -20.22
CA THR A 90 -14.77 16.32 -20.56
C THR A 90 -14.07 16.69 -19.26
N PHE A 91 -12.88 16.13 -19.05
CA PHE A 91 -12.08 16.45 -17.86
C PHE A 91 -11.20 17.65 -18.20
N LYS A 92 -11.42 18.78 -17.53
CA LYS A 92 -10.42 19.85 -17.46
C LYS A 92 -9.28 19.35 -16.57
N GLU A 93 -8.07 19.90 -16.70
CA GLU A 93 -6.89 19.53 -15.89
C GLU A 93 -7.01 19.93 -14.39
N THR A 94 -8.19 19.82 -13.79
CA THR A 94 -8.41 20.05 -12.38
C THR A 94 -8.17 18.76 -11.58
N GLN A 95 -7.24 18.85 -10.62
CA GLN A 95 -6.66 17.73 -9.87
C GLN A 95 -7.51 17.23 -8.68
N PHE A 96 -8.80 17.59 -8.57
CA PHE A 96 -9.57 17.26 -7.37
C PHE A 96 -10.35 15.96 -7.51
N GLU A 97 -9.84 14.94 -6.84
CA GLU A 97 -10.42 13.61 -6.85
C GLU A 97 -11.24 13.31 -5.61
N ILE A 98 -12.28 12.50 -5.80
CA ILE A 98 -13.21 12.11 -4.75
C ILE A 98 -13.23 10.60 -4.60
N PRO A 99 -13.03 10.09 -3.37
CA PRO A 99 -13.05 8.66 -3.13
C PRO A 99 -14.47 8.08 -3.24
N LEU A 100 -14.61 6.98 -3.98
CA LEU A 100 -15.86 6.22 -4.12
C LEU A 100 -16.39 5.72 -2.78
N SER A 101 -15.47 5.44 -1.84
CA SER A 101 -15.81 4.94 -0.50
C SER A 101 -16.73 5.88 0.29
N LEU A 102 -16.75 7.18 0.00
CA LEU A 102 -17.63 8.16 0.63
C LEU A 102 -19.12 7.85 0.43
N TYR A 103 -19.46 7.22 -0.70
CA TYR A 103 -20.83 6.96 -1.13
C TYR A 103 -21.30 5.54 -0.83
N SER A 104 -20.41 4.70 -0.31
CA SER A 104 -20.61 3.26 -0.10
C SER A 104 -21.38 2.92 1.18
N ASP A 105 -21.64 3.90 2.04
CA ASP A 105 -22.05 3.65 3.40
C ASP A 105 -23.57 3.76 3.58
N GLY A 106 -24.28 2.62 3.42
CA GLY A 106 -25.71 2.57 3.73
C GLY A 106 -26.02 2.18 5.19
N LYS A 107 -25.03 2.13 6.09
CA LYS A 107 -25.26 1.83 7.53
C LYS A 107 -24.77 2.92 8.50
N ASN A 108 -23.97 3.90 8.09
CA ASN A 108 -23.59 5.06 8.91
C ASN A 108 -24.25 6.39 8.49
N VAL A 109 -23.74 7.48 9.08
CA VAL A 109 -24.13 8.89 8.95
C VAL A 109 -24.37 9.33 7.49
N ASN A 110 -23.60 8.81 6.54
CA ASN A 110 -23.70 9.17 5.11
C ASN A 110 -24.95 8.61 4.42
N ALA A 111 -25.58 7.56 4.96
CA ALA A 111 -26.76 6.92 4.36
C ALA A 111 -27.97 7.88 4.24
N ARG A 112 -27.98 8.96 5.02
CA ARG A 112 -29.05 9.99 5.03
C ARG A 112 -28.66 11.26 4.27
N LEU A 113 -27.40 11.35 3.84
CA LEU A 113 -26.92 12.44 3.02
C LEU A 113 -27.14 12.08 1.54
N SER A 114 -27.53 13.06 0.74
CA SER A 114 -27.50 12.90 -0.71
C SER A 114 -26.05 12.88 -1.18
N ILE A 115 -25.80 12.31 -2.36
CA ILE A 115 -24.46 12.31 -2.98
C ILE A 115 -23.91 13.73 -3.03
N SER A 116 -24.70 14.72 -3.47
CA SER A 116 -24.29 16.13 -3.51
C SER A 116 -23.95 16.72 -2.14
N GLU A 117 -24.69 16.35 -1.09
CA GLU A 117 -24.38 16.77 0.29
C GLU A 117 -23.05 16.17 0.74
N ILE A 118 -22.80 14.89 0.47
CA ILE A 118 -21.53 14.19 0.78
C ILE A 118 -20.37 14.86 0.05
N THR A 119 -20.48 15.02 -1.27
CA THR A 119 -19.46 15.65 -2.12
C THR A 119 -19.10 17.04 -1.61
N THR A 120 -20.12 17.88 -1.36
CA THR A 120 -19.93 19.26 -0.91
C THR A 120 -19.25 19.33 0.45
N LEU A 121 -19.66 18.48 1.40
CA LEU A 121 -19.06 18.45 2.74
C LEU A 121 -17.60 17.98 2.70
N TYR A 122 -17.30 16.93 1.93
CA TYR A 122 -15.93 16.43 1.74
C TYR A 122 -15.00 17.51 1.19
N MET A 123 -15.44 18.28 0.19
CA MET A 123 -14.65 19.37 -0.38
C MET A 123 -14.43 20.52 0.61
N ARG A 124 -15.44 20.86 1.42
CA ARG A 124 -15.32 21.90 2.45
C ARG A 124 -14.34 21.50 3.54
N GLU A 125 -14.32 20.23 3.96
CA GLU A 125 -13.38 19.71 4.95
C GLU A 125 -11.93 19.82 4.45
N ARG A 126 -11.71 19.71 3.14
CA ARG A 126 -10.42 19.96 2.48
C ARG A 126 -10.10 21.46 2.25
N GLY A 127 -10.83 22.35 2.92
CA GLY A 127 -10.58 23.80 2.88
C GLY A 127 -11.14 24.52 1.66
N MET A 128 -11.96 23.86 0.85
CA MET A 128 -12.49 24.46 -0.38
C MET A 128 -13.69 25.37 -0.08
N ASN A 129 -13.70 26.59 -0.65
CA ASN A 129 -14.82 27.52 -0.52
C ASN A 129 -16.01 27.13 -1.44
N LEU A 130 -17.21 27.62 -1.11
CA LEU A 130 -18.44 27.25 -1.82
C LEU A 130 -18.44 27.67 -3.29
N THR A 131 -17.82 28.81 -3.60
CA THR A 131 -17.70 29.33 -4.98
C THR A 131 -16.86 28.40 -5.85
N LYS A 132 -15.72 27.93 -5.32
CA LYS A 132 -14.85 26.98 -6.02
C LYS A 132 -15.53 25.63 -6.21
N ILE A 133 -16.25 25.13 -5.21
CA ILE A 133 -17.04 23.90 -5.33
C ILE A 133 -18.11 24.05 -6.42
N ALA A 134 -18.82 25.17 -6.44
CA ALA A 134 -19.84 25.49 -7.43
C ALA A 134 -19.29 25.50 -8.86
N ASN A 135 -18.12 26.11 -9.07
CA ASN A 135 -17.45 26.12 -10.37
C ASN A 135 -17.02 24.71 -10.82
N LEU A 136 -16.48 23.88 -9.90
CA LEU A 136 -16.06 22.51 -10.22
C LEU A 136 -17.24 21.58 -10.54
N MET A 137 -18.37 21.78 -9.86
CA MET A 137 -19.59 20.99 -10.08
C MET A 137 -20.49 21.55 -11.20
N ASP A 138 -20.11 22.69 -11.80
CA ASP A 138 -20.96 23.47 -12.71
C ASP A 138 -22.39 23.66 -12.15
N LYS A 139 -22.47 24.19 -10.93
CA LYS A 139 -23.73 24.49 -10.23
C LYS A 139 -23.75 25.92 -9.73
N ASN A 140 -24.95 26.44 -9.46
CA ASN A 140 -25.09 27.72 -8.80
C ASN A 140 -24.56 27.66 -7.35
N VAL A 141 -23.85 28.71 -6.91
CA VAL A 141 -23.31 28.84 -5.54
C VAL A 141 -24.42 28.67 -4.48
N LYS A 142 -25.62 29.18 -4.72
CA LYS A 142 -26.79 29.02 -3.81
C LYS A 142 -27.20 27.55 -3.67
N THR A 143 -27.10 26.76 -4.74
CA THR A 143 -27.39 25.32 -4.75
C THR A 143 -26.36 24.57 -3.90
N VAL A 144 -25.07 24.86 -4.08
CA VAL A 144 -23.99 24.26 -3.28
C VAL A 144 -24.09 24.66 -1.80
N TRP A 145 -24.40 25.93 -1.52
CA TRP A 145 -24.67 26.37 -0.16
C TRP A 145 -25.83 25.59 0.47
N THR A 146 -26.90 25.34 -0.29
CA THR A 146 -28.05 24.56 0.18
C THR A 146 -27.66 23.12 0.51
N PHE A 147 -26.86 22.46 -0.34
CA PHE A 147 -26.32 21.12 -0.06
C PHE A 147 -25.51 21.12 1.23
N SER A 148 -24.61 22.09 1.38
CA SER A 148 -23.79 22.19 2.58
C SER A 148 -24.61 22.42 3.83
N ARG A 149 -25.57 23.36 3.80
CA ARG A 149 -26.44 23.67 4.94
C ARG A 149 -27.31 22.49 5.33
N ARG A 150 -27.97 21.83 4.36
CA ARG A 150 -28.79 20.64 4.60
C ARG A 150 -27.96 19.50 5.17
N GLY A 151 -26.78 19.25 4.60
CA GLY A 151 -25.84 18.26 5.11
C GLY A 151 -25.43 18.53 6.55
N MET A 152 -24.99 19.75 6.87
CA MET A 152 -24.64 20.15 8.24
C MET A 152 -25.81 20.01 9.22
N ASN A 153 -27.03 20.37 8.81
CA ASN A 153 -28.23 20.23 9.67
C ASN A 153 -28.56 18.76 9.98
N LYS A 154 -28.41 17.87 8.98
CA LYS A 154 -28.57 16.42 9.16
C LYS A 154 -27.50 15.83 10.10
N LEU A 155 -26.32 16.46 10.19
CA LEU A 155 -25.26 16.06 11.12
C LEU A 155 -25.50 16.60 12.55
N LYS A 156 -25.92 17.87 12.68
CA LYS A 156 -26.15 18.55 13.98
C LYS A 156 -27.25 17.90 14.83
N THR A 157 -28.32 17.40 14.20
CA THR A 157 -29.48 16.79 14.88
C THR A 157 -29.16 15.52 15.68
N LYS A 158 -27.92 15.01 15.66
CA LYS A 158 -27.57 13.72 16.29
C LYS A 158 -26.38 13.70 17.27
N ARG A 159 -25.91 14.84 17.80
CA ARG A 159 -24.72 14.89 18.70
C ARG A 159 -23.52 14.09 18.15
N ARG A 160 -23.30 14.12 16.83
CA ARG A 160 -22.13 13.52 16.21
C ARG A 160 -21.26 14.65 15.69
N SER A 161 -19.99 14.62 16.10
CA SER A 161 -19.02 15.56 15.58
C SER A 161 -19.00 15.49 14.05
N PRO A 162 -18.83 16.63 13.34
CA PRO A 162 -18.64 16.67 11.88
C PRO A 162 -17.44 15.86 11.37
N TYR A 163 -16.59 15.31 12.25
CA TYR A 163 -15.42 14.50 11.90
C TYR A 163 -15.83 13.29 11.03
N PHE A 164 -15.69 13.48 9.72
CA PHE A 164 -16.23 12.65 8.65
C PHE A 164 -15.37 11.41 8.34
N LEU A 165 -14.43 11.04 9.23
CA LEU A 165 -13.42 10.00 8.99
C LEU A 165 -13.37 8.90 10.06
N ARG A 166 -14.51 8.46 10.60
CA ARG A 166 -14.56 7.12 11.24
C ARG A 166 -15.01 6.08 10.22
N ALA A 167 -14.08 5.17 9.92
CA ALA A 167 -14.14 4.06 8.98
C ALA A 167 -15.55 3.62 8.57
N SER A 168 -15.87 3.78 7.28
CA SER A 168 -17.07 3.19 6.68
C SER A 168 -17.07 1.66 6.87
N PRO A 169 -18.23 0.97 6.85
CA PRO A 169 -18.30 -0.48 6.90
C PRO A 169 -17.60 -1.11 5.70
N LEU A 170 -17.52 -0.40 4.56
CA LEU A 170 -16.64 -0.77 3.46
C LEU A 170 -15.18 -0.63 3.84
N ARG A 171 -14.74 0.45 4.49
CA ARG A 171 -13.39 0.57 5.05
C ARG A 171 -13.09 -0.57 6.03
N LYS A 172 -14.03 -0.98 6.90
CA LYS A 172 -13.86 -2.18 7.76
C LYS A 172 -13.87 -3.51 6.99
N LYS A 173 -14.63 -3.64 5.90
CA LYS A 173 -14.72 -4.86 5.07
C LYS A 173 -13.49 -4.99 4.15
N LEU A 174 -13.02 -3.88 3.57
CA LEU A 174 -11.75 -3.72 2.86
C LEU A 174 -10.59 -3.91 3.84
N GLU A 175 -10.58 -3.24 4.98
CA GLU A 175 -9.61 -3.47 6.06
C GLU A 175 -9.54 -4.95 6.41
N ARG A 176 -10.64 -5.66 6.62
CA ARG A 176 -10.62 -7.10 6.91
C ARG A 176 -10.10 -7.95 5.74
N LYS A 177 -10.64 -7.75 4.53
CA LYS A 177 -10.29 -8.55 3.35
C LYS A 177 -8.84 -8.31 2.89
N SER A 178 -8.40 -7.07 2.97
CA SER A 178 -7.02 -6.65 2.67
C SER A 178 -6.11 -7.04 3.83
N LYS A 179 -6.53 -6.96 5.11
CA LYS A 179 -5.77 -7.47 6.27
C LYS A 179 -5.58 -8.98 6.25
N ASP A 180 -6.54 -9.80 5.83
CA ASP A 180 -6.37 -11.26 5.76
C ASP A 180 -5.42 -11.67 4.62
N LYS A 181 -5.53 -10.98 3.47
CA LYS A 181 -4.61 -11.15 2.33
C LYS A 181 -3.19 -10.67 2.68
N LEU A 182 -3.08 -9.58 3.45
CA LEU A 182 -1.81 -9.02 3.92
C LEU A 182 -1.22 -9.82 5.05
N LEU A 183 -2.00 -10.31 6.01
CA LEU A 183 -1.53 -11.21 7.06
C LEU A 183 -0.97 -12.48 6.43
N LYS A 184 -1.64 -13.04 5.43
CA LYS A 184 -1.07 -14.15 4.64
C LYS A 184 0.23 -13.78 3.93
N LYS A 185 0.30 -12.63 3.23
CA LYS A 185 1.55 -12.18 2.60
C LYS A 185 2.65 -11.85 3.61
N LEU A 186 2.32 -11.26 4.76
CA LEU A 186 3.26 -10.94 5.84
C LEU A 186 3.73 -12.23 6.52
N GLU A 187 2.85 -13.20 6.72
CA GLU A 187 3.17 -14.53 7.25
C GLU A 187 4.03 -15.31 6.26
N GLU A 188 3.74 -15.26 4.96
CA GLU A 188 4.59 -15.83 3.90
C GLU A 188 5.98 -15.16 3.83
N VAL A 189 6.04 -13.83 4.00
CA VAL A 189 7.32 -13.10 3.99
C VAL A 189 8.08 -13.28 5.31
N LYS A 190 7.38 -13.40 6.45
CA LYS A 190 7.97 -13.72 7.77
C LYS A 190 8.43 -15.18 7.85
N SER A 191 7.76 -16.10 7.15
CA SER A 191 8.08 -17.53 7.18
C SER A 191 9.22 -17.91 6.24
N LYS A 192 9.54 -17.08 5.25
CA LYS A 192 10.72 -17.29 4.40
C LYS A 192 12.00 -17.01 5.17
N LYS A 193 12.71 -18.09 5.45
CA LYS A 193 14.02 -18.05 6.10
C LYS A 193 15.12 -18.41 5.11
N VAL A 194 16.29 -17.88 5.37
CA VAL A 194 17.52 -18.13 4.63
C VAL A 194 18.38 -19.05 5.50
N PRO A 195 18.73 -20.26 5.03
CA PRO A 195 19.62 -21.15 5.74
C PRO A 195 20.97 -20.48 6.00
N LEU A 196 21.48 -20.50 7.23
CA LEU A 196 22.79 -19.92 7.56
C LEU A 196 23.91 -20.54 6.71
N SER A 197 23.75 -21.81 6.29
CA SER A 197 24.72 -22.55 5.49
C SER A 197 25.14 -21.84 4.20
N ILE A 198 24.30 -20.95 3.65
CA ILE A 198 24.65 -20.23 2.41
C ILE A 198 25.84 -19.28 2.61
N PHE A 199 26.08 -18.82 3.84
CA PHE A 199 27.12 -17.84 4.18
C PHE A 199 28.45 -18.47 4.58
N ALA A 200 28.51 -19.79 4.76
CA ALA A 200 29.66 -20.48 5.36
C ALA A 200 30.85 -20.75 4.41
N LYS A 201 30.73 -20.44 3.11
CA LYS A 201 31.69 -20.89 2.07
C LYS A 201 32.11 -19.77 1.13
N LYS A 202 32.93 -20.11 0.13
CA LYS A 202 33.65 -19.25 -0.85
C LYS A 202 32.90 -18.07 -1.50
N LEU A 203 31.59 -17.95 -1.30
CA LEU A 203 30.78 -16.83 -1.75
C LEU A 203 30.84 -15.70 -0.71
N SER A 204 31.05 -14.47 -1.14
CA SER A 204 30.82 -13.33 -0.24
C SER A 204 29.33 -13.30 0.17
N PRO A 205 28.97 -12.71 1.33
CA PRO A 205 27.59 -12.75 1.80
C PRO A 205 26.55 -12.17 0.83
N LEU A 206 26.92 -11.14 0.05
CA LEU A 206 26.05 -10.59 -0.98
C LEU A 206 25.92 -11.51 -2.20
N GLU A 207 27.02 -12.17 -2.61
CA GLU A 207 26.98 -13.17 -3.67
C GLU A 207 26.13 -14.37 -3.25
N ALA A 208 26.32 -14.88 -2.03
CA ALA A 208 25.58 -16.01 -1.49
C ALA A 208 24.08 -15.73 -1.42
N LEU A 209 23.70 -14.61 -0.79
CA LEU A 209 22.29 -14.24 -0.62
C LEU A 209 21.63 -13.91 -1.96
N SER A 210 22.30 -13.18 -2.85
CA SER A 210 21.76 -12.88 -4.19
C SER A 210 21.56 -14.16 -5.00
N LYS A 211 22.54 -15.07 -4.99
CA LYS A 211 22.45 -16.34 -5.72
C LYS A 211 21.33 -17.23 -5.18
N TYR A 212 21.21 -17.35 -3.86
CA TYR A 212 20.13 -18.10 -3.23
C TYR A 212 18.75 -17.54 -3.59
N LEU A 213 18.57 -16.22 -3.50
CA LEU A 213 17.29 -15.58 -3.80
C LEU A 213 16.90 -15.67 -5.27
N LEU A 214 17.86 -15.57 -6.20
CA LEU A 214 17.59 -15.76 -7.63
C LEU A 214 17.29 -17.23 -7.97
N GLU A 215 18.14 -18.17 -7.54
CA GLU A 215 18.12 -19.56 -8.03
C GLU A 215 17.19 -20.49 -7.25
N ARG A 216 16.95 -20.22 -5.96
CA ARG A 216 16.10 -21.06 -5.10
C ARG A 216 14.75 -20.43 -4.81
N GLU A 217 14.71 -19.11 -4.63
CA GLU A 217 13.48 -18.38 -4.32
C GLU A 217 12.84 -17.68 -5.54
N ASN A 218 13.42 -17.81 -6.74
CA ASN A 218 12.94 -17.23 -8.00
C ASN A 218 12.67 -15.71 -7.93
N LYS A 219 13.48 -14.97 -7.18
CA LYS A 219 13.37 -13.51 -7.05
C LYS A 219 14.11 -12.77 -8.15
N SER A 220 13.51 -11.69 -8.65
CA SER A 220 14.18 -10.80 -9.60
C SER A 220 15.22 -9.90 -8.92
N ILE A 221 16.22 -9.44 -9.70
CA ILE A 221 17.23 -8.48 -9.21
C ILE A 221 16.57 -7.21 -8.65
N THR A 222 15.48 -6.77 -9.27
CA THR A 222 14.72 -5.59 -8.82
C THR A 222 14.07 -5.84 -7.46
N GLU A 223 13.46 -7.00 -7.25
CA GLU A 223 12.91 -7.39 -5.94
C GLU A 223 14.00 -7.47 -4.87
N ILE A 224 15.12 -8.15 -5.16
CA ILE A 224 16.23 -8.32 -4.19
C ILE A 224 16.83 -6.97 -3.80
N SER A 225 17.04 -6.08 -4.78
CA SER A 225 17.54 -4.72 -4.54
C SER A 225 16.63 -3.94 -3.59
N LYS A 226 15.32 -4.04 -3.79
CA LYS A 226 14.33 -3.46 -2.87
C LYS A 226 14.46 -4.11 -1.49
N PHE A 227 14.31 -5.44 -1.40
CA PHE A 227 14.34 -6.16 -0.12
C PHE A 227 15.58 -5.87 0.74
N LEU A 228 16.76 -5.85 0.14
CA LEU A 228 18.02 -5.65 0.86
C LEU A 228 18.40 -4.16 1.04
N GLY A 229 17.65 -3.24 0.42
CA GLY A 229 18.00 -1.82 0.39
C GLY A 229 19.36 -1.56 -0.28
N LYS A 230 19.74 -2.38 -1.28
CA LYS A 230 21.02 -2.27 -2.00
C LYS A 230 20.78 -1.90 -3.46
N ASN A 231 21.75 -1.24 -4.09
CA ASN A 231 21.66 -0.87 -5.51
C ASN A 231 21.53 -2.13 -6.41
N LYS A 232 20.61 -2.09 -7.38
CA LYS A 232 20.42 -3.12 -8.41
C LYS A 232 21.74 -3.51 -9.09
N SER A 233 22.60 -2.54 -9.37
CA SER A 233 23.91 -2.79 -9.99
C SER A 233 24.79 -3.68 -9.11
N SER A 234 24.81 -3.42 -7.80
CA SER A 234 25.57 -4.23 -6.83
C SER A 234 25.04 -5.66 -6.74
N ILE A 235 23.71 -5.83 -6.74
CA ILE A 235 23.08 -7.17 -6.75
C ILE A 235 23.41 -7.92 -8.05
N SER A 236 23.33 -7.24 -9.19
CA SER A 236 23.63 -7.83 -10.50
C SER A 236 25.10 -8.28 -10.59
N ILE A 237 26.04 -7.45 -10.14
CA ILE A 237 27.48 -7.78 -10.11
C ILE A 237 27.73 -8.96 -9.16
N ALA A 238 27.15 -8.94 -7.96
CA ALA A 238 27.29 -10.04 -7.01
C ALA A 238 26.76 -11.36 -7.60
N TYR A 239 25.59 -11.34 -8.22
CA TYR A 239 25.06 -12.53 -8.88
C TYR A 239 25.97 -13.00 -10.03
N LYS A 240 26.43 -12.09 -10.90
CA LYS A 240 27.35 -12.42 -12.00
C LYS A 240 28.63 -13.10 -11.50
N ASN A 241 29.24 -12.57 -10.45
CA ASN A 241 30.46 -13.12 -9.85
C ASN A 241 30.20 -14.45 -9.12
N SER A 242 28.97 -14.65 -8.65
CA SER A 242 28.55 -15.88 -7.97
C SER A 242 28.27 -17.05 -8.93
N LYS A 243 27.98 -16.79 -10.22
CA LYS A 243 27.52 -17.84 -11.16
C LYS A 243 28.46 -19.03 -11.26
N SER A 244 29.77 -18.78 -11.34
CA SER A 244 30.80 -19.82 -11.41
C SER A 244 31.11 -20.51 -10.07
N LYS A 245 30.63 -19.96 -8.95
CA LYS A 245 30.90 -20.48 -7.60
C LYS A 245 29.75 -21.38 -7.14
N LYS A 246 30.04 -22.54 -6.53
CA LYS A 246 28.99 -23.45 -6.05
C LYS A 246 28.27 -22.86 -4.83
N LEU A 247 26.94 -22.78 -4.88
CA LEU A 247 26.10 -22.45 -3.73
C LEU A 247 25.89 -23.71 -2.89
N TYR A 248 26.10 -23.61 -1.58
CA TYR A 248 25.88 -24.71 -0.65
C TYR A 248 24.66 -24.39 0.19
N VAL A 249 23.65 -25.24 0.10
CA VAL A 249 22.43 -25.18 0.88
C VAL A 249 22.32 -26.53 1.57
N SER A 250 22.39 -26.54 2.89
CA SER A 250 22.12 -27.72 3.72
C SER A 250 21.06 -27.34 4.76
N GLU A 251 20.48 -28.34 5.41
CA GLU A 251 19.78 -28.06 6.66
C GLU A 251 20.79 -27.43 7.62
N SER A 252 20.48 -26.23 8.11
CA SER A 252 21.31 -25.48 9.04
C SER A 252 20.60 -25.38 10.38
N SER A 253 21.37 -25.47 11.46
CA SER A 253 20.86 -25.27 12.82
C SER A 253 20.24 -23.89 13.03
N PHE A 254 20.57 -22.93 12.15
CA PHE A 254 20.06 -21.56 12.17
C PHE A 254 19.49 -21.17 10.82
N ASP A 255 18.31 -20.59 10.86
CA ASP A 255 17.63 -20.03 9.72
C ASP A 255 17.34 -18.55 10.01
N ILE A 256 17.77 -17.67 9.10
CA ILE A 256 17.65 -16.22 9.27
C ILE A 256 16.42 -15.74 8.50
N PRO A 257 15.41 -15.12 9.14
CA PRO A 257 14.29 -14.52 8.43
C PRO A 257 14.77 -13.54 7.37
N ILE A 258 14.27 -13.61 6.14
CA ILE A 258 14.66 -12.67 5.06
C ILE A 258 14.47 -11.21 5.49
N LEU A 259 13.39 -10.94 6.22
CA LEU A 259 13.07 -9.61 6.75
C LEU A 259 14.13 -9.05 7.68
N PHE A 260 14.94 -9.89 8.33
CA PHE A 260 16.02 -9.44 9.18
C PHE A 260 17.03 -8.60 8.38
N PHE A 261 17.34 -8.99 7.13
CA PHE A 261 18.25 -8.24 6.27
C PHE A 261 17.66 -6.90 5.81
N SER A 262 16.34 -6.84 5.61
CA SER A 262 15.64 -5.60 5.23
C SER A 262 15.64 -4.59 6.37
N ASN A 263 15.25 -5.04 7.57
CA ASN A 263 15.20 -4.22 8.78
C ASN A 263 16.58 -3.71 9.20
N ASN A 264 17.64 -4.41 8.80
CA ASN A 264 19.03 -4.04 9.09
C ASN A 264 19.80 -3.65 7.82
N SER A 265 19.13 -3.03 6.83
CA SER A 265 19.74 -2.65 5.53
C SER A 265 20.91 -1.66 5.63
N TYR A 266 21.00 -0.92 6.74
CA TYR A 266 22.15 -0.04 7.08
C TYR A 266 23.41 -0.82 7.47
N LEU A 267 23.27 -2.11 7.81
CA LEU A 267 24.39 -3.02 8.03
C LEU A 267 24.87 -3.63 6.69
N SER A 268 26.13 -4.05 6.68
CA SER A 268 26.59 -5.04 5.71
C SER A 268 25.95 -6.41 6.01
N LEU A 269 25.92 -7.31 5.04
CA LEU A 269 25.32 -8.63 5.27
C LEU A 269 26.08 -9.46 6.30
N SER A 270 27.42 -9.35 6.36
CA SER A 270 28.21 -10.01 7.42
C SER A 270 27.86 -9.49 8.81
N GLU A 271 27.75 -8.17 8.94
CA GLU A 271 27.32 -7.51 10.19
C GLU A 271 25.90 -7.93 10.58
N ALA A 272 24.97 -7.99 9.63
CA ALA A 272 23.60 -8.44 9.88
C ALA A 272 23.56 -9.91 10.34
N VAL A 273 24.21 -10.83 9.62
CA VAL A 273 24.25 -12.25 10.01
C VAL A 273 24.88 -12.41 11.41
N THR A 274 25.99 -11.71 11.68
CA THR A 274 26.66 -11.75 12.99
C THR A 274 25.74 -11.22 14.09
N LYS A 275 25.06 -10.09 13.86
CA LYS A 275 24.09 -9.53 14.81
C LYS A 275 23.00 -10.54 15.14
N TYR A 276 22.40 -11.18 14.12
CA TYR A 276 21.33 -12.15 14.32
C TYR A 276 21.77 -13.29 15.24
N LEU A 277 22.97 -13.83 15.01
CA LEU A 277 23.51 -14.94 15.81
C LEU A 277 23.84 -14.52 17.24
N VAL A 278 24.41 -13.32 17.44
CA VAL A 278 24.69 -12.81 18.79
C VAL A 278 23.39 -12.54 19.56
N ASP A 279 22.37 -11.99 18.90
CA ASP A 279 21.05 -11.77 19.52
C ASP A 279 20.38 -13.10 19.92
N ASP A 280 20.69 -14.20 19.23
CA ASP A 280 20.25 -15.56 19.53
C ASP A 280 21.16 -16.29 20.54
N GLY A 281 22.14 -15.58 21.13
CA GLY A 281 23.01 -16.08 22.20
C GLY A 281 24.23 -16.88 21.72
N VAL A 282 24.52 -16.91 20.41
CA VAL A 282 25.66 -17.65 19.85
C VAL A 282 26.97 -16.91 20.15
N SER A 283 27.98 -17.64 20.64
CA SER A 283 29.28 -17.07 20.97
C SER A 283 30.10 -16.72 19.72
N PHE A 284 31.05 -15.77 19.83
CA PHE A 284 31.90 -15.41 18.67
C PHE A 284 32.74 -16.57 18.13
N SER A 285 33.14 -17.50 19.00
CA SER A 285 33.86 -18.71 18.58
C SER A 285 32.98 -19.61 17.71
N GLU A 286 31.71 -19.76 18.07
CA GLU A 286 30.74 -20.54 17.28
C GLU A 286 30.39 -19.82 15.98
N ILE A 287 30.18 -18.50 16.01
CA ILE A 287 29.94 -17.69 14.81
C ILE A 287 31.10 -17.82 13.83
N ALA A 288 32.34 -17.77 14.32
CA ALA A 288 33.54 -17.97 13.52
C ALA A 288 33.53 -19.33 12.80
N GLY A 289 33.16 -20.40 13.51
CA GLY A 289 32.98 -21.74 12.92
C GLY A 289 31.85 -21.80 11.89
N LEU A 290 30.69 -21.21 12.19
CA LEU A 290 29.51 -21.23 11.32
C LEU A 290 29.71 -20.45 10.02
N LEU A 291 30.42 -19.32 10.07
CA LEU A 291 30.68 -18.45 8.92
C LEU A 291 32.02 -18.74 8.24
N ASN A 292 32.81 -19.66 8.79
CA ASN A 292 34.18 -19.95 8.34
C ASN A 292 35.05 -18.67 8.27
N VAL A 293 35.00 -17.87 9.33
CA VAL A 293 35.82 -16.66 9.54
C VAL A 293 36.61 -16.80 10.84
N ASP A 294 37.60 -15.95 11.06
CA ASP A 294 38.29 -15.92 12.35
C ASP A 294 37.46 -15.21 13.43
N ASN A 295 37.71 -15.57 14.69
CA ASN A 295 37.00 -15.02 15.85
C ASN A 295 37.12 -13.49 15.94
N ARG A 296 38.28 -12.93 15.57
CA ARG A 296 38.51 -11.48 15.57
C ARG A 296 37.65 -10.78 14.49
N THR A 297 37.45 -11.40 13.35
CA THR A 297 36.56 -10.92 12.28
C THR A 297 35.10 -10.97 12.73
N ALA A 298 34.65 -12.05 13.37
CA ALA A 298 33.31 -12.14 13.96
C ALA A 298 33.08 -11.02 15.00
N TRP A 299 34.03 -10.80 15.91
CA TRP A 299 33.99 -9.69 16.87
C TRP A 299 33.97 -8.33 16.17
N THR A 300 34.79 -8.13 15.14
CA THR A 300 34.86 -6.86 14.39
C THR A 300 33.54 -6.53 13.71
N PHE A 301 32.87 -7.53 13.12
CA PHE A 301 31.54 -7.33 12.54
C PHE A 301 30.55 -6.86 13.62
N TYR A 302 30.49 -7.53 14.76
CA TYR A 302 29.58 -7.14 15.84
C TYR A 302 29.92 -5.79 16.46
N HIS A 303 31.20 -5.45 16.62
CA HIS A 303 31.63 -4.15 17.10
C HIS A 303 31.14 -3.02 16.18
N ARG A 304 31.26 -3.19 14.86
CA ARG A 304 30.72 -2.23 13.88
C ARG A 304 29.20 -2.10 13.96
N VAL A 305 28.48 -3.18 14.30
CA VAL A 305 27.04 -3.14 14.53
C VAL A 305 26.71 -2.19 15.68
N LYS A 306 27.40 -2.31 16.82
CA LYS A 306 27.18 -1.42 17.97
C LYS A 306 27.35 0.06 17.62
N LEU A 307 28.48 0.39 16.99
CA LEU A 307 28.75 1.77 16.55
C LEU A 307 27.68 2.32 15.60
N LYS A 308 27.23 1.48 14.64
CA LYS A 308 26.18 1.88 13.69
C LYS A 308 24.81 2.01 14.34
N MET A 309 24.50 1.24 15.37
CA MET A 309 23.24 1.38 16.10
C MET A 309 23.19 2.69 16.89
N GLU A 310 24.29 3.04 17.57
CA GLU A 310 24.42 4.29 18.30
C GLU A 310 24.17 5.49 17.36
N SER A 311 24.85 5.51 16.21
CA SER A 311 24.67 6.57 15.20
C SER A 311 23.30 6.55 14.50
N TYR A 312 22.59 5.41 14.52
CA TYR A 312 21.28 5.27 13.88
C TYR A 312 20.13 5.71 14.81
N ASN A 313 20.26 5.47 16.11
CA ASN A 313 19.26 5.86 17.10
C ASN A 313 19.26 7.36 17.42
N GLU A 314 20.34 8.07 17.08
CA GLU A 314 20.47 9.53 17.22
C GLU A 314 19.84 10.33 16.05
N LYS A 315 19.33 9.64 15.01
CA LYS A 315 18.70 10.25 13.82
C LYS A 315 17.19 10.04 13.78
#